data_AF-A0A0F8Z5M7-F1
#
_entry.id   AF-A0A0F8Z5M7-F1
#
_cell.length_a   1.000
_cell.length_b   1.000
_cell.length_c   1.000
_cell.angle_alpha   90.00
_cell.angle_beta   90.00
_cell.angle_gamma   90.00
#
_symmetry.space_group_name_H-M   'P 1'
#
loop_
_entity.id
_entity.type
_entity.pdbx_description
1 polymer ?
#
loop_
_entity_poly.entity_id
_entity_poly.type
_entity_poly.pdbx_seq_one_letter_code
_entity_poly.pdbx_strand_id
1 'polypeptide(L)'
;MSRYSKQHYDDVAHIFAQYPRGLHDGVVKDFADLFAADNPSSDYCGYCGTDGATSVACPGRSLALGHSLVQHKGFDREQFLSACGLATEPTCPLCGNPCSDVGVHQTCVDKGDY
;
A
#
# COMPACT_ATOMS: atom_id res chain seq x y z
N MET A 1 7.38 -11.45 -13.44
CA MET A 1 7.07 -10.24 -14.24
C MET A 1 5.57 -10.07 -14.19
N SER A 2 5.10 -8.87 -13.87
CA SER A 2 3.67 -8.54 -13.92
C SER A 2 3.18 -8.54 -15.36
N ARG A 3 1.92 -8.94 -15.56
CA ARG A 3 1.25 -8.91 -16.86
C ARG A 3 0.85 -7.50 -17.28
N TYR A 4 0.72 -6.59 -16.32
CA TYR A 4 0.30 -5.21 -16.54
C TYR A 4 1.43 -4.22 -16.21
N SER A 5 1.40 -3.05 -16.85
CA SER A 5 2.35 -1.98 -16.55
C SER A 5 1.80 -1.12 -15.40
N LYS A 6 2.68 -0.33 -14.77
CA LYS A 6 2.27 0.69 -13.79
C LYS A 6 1.16 1.61 -14.33
N GLN A 7 1.28 2.01 -15.61
CA GLN A 7 0.31 2.89 -16.26
C GLN A 7 -1.10 2.26 -16.28
N HIS A 8 -1.22 0.95 -16.52
CA HIS A 8 -2.53 0.29 -16.50
C HIS A 8 -3.19 0.36 -15.13
N TYR A 9 -2.43 0.18 -14.05
CA TYR A 9 -2.96 0.30 -12.69
C TYR A 9 -3.41 1.73 -12.38
N ASP A 10 -2.58 2.72 -12.74
CA ASP A 10 -2.88 4.14 -12.55
C ASP A 10 -4.14 4.56 -13.33
N ASP A 11 -4.30 4.09 -14.58
CA ASP A 11 -5.46 4.40 -15.43
C ASP A 11 -6.75 3.81 -14.84
N VAL A 12 -6.70 2.58 -14.33
CA VAL A 12 -7.87 1.96 -13.68
C VAL A 12 -8.25 2.71 -12.40
N ALA A 13 -7.27 3.11 -11.58
CA ALA A 13 -7.52 3.91 -10.39
C ALA A 13 -8.23 5.23 -10.75
N HIS A 14 -7.75 5.89 -11.81
CA HIS A 14 -8.33 7.14 -12.28
C HIS A 14 -9.78 6.98 -12.76
N ILE A 15 -10.09 5.89 -13.48
CA ILE A 15 -11.46 5.58 -13.90
C ILE A 15 -12.35 5.40 -12.67
N PHE A 16 -11.93 4.63 -11.66
CA PHE A 16 -12.75 4.42 -10.46
C PHE A 16 -12.98 5.72 -9.68
N ALA A 17 -11.97 6.58 -9.58
CA ALA A 17 -12.10 7.89 -8.95
C ALA A 17 -13.12 8.82 -9.63
N GLN A 18 -13.39 8.64 -10.93
CA GLN A 18 -14.40 9.42 -11.67
C GLN A 18 -15.85 8.97 -11.39
N TYR A 19 -16.06 7.76 -10.84
CA TYR A 19 -17.40 7.19 -10.58
C TYR A 19 -17.66 6.84 -9.11
N PRO A 20 -17.48 7.79 -8.16
CA PRO A 20 -17.50 7.52 -6.71
C PRO A 20 -18.88 7.11 -6.16
N ARG A 21 -19.96 7.22 -6.94
CA ARG A 21 -21.33 6.83 -6.52
C ARG A 21 -21.91 5.64 -7.30
N GLY A 22 -21.14 5.07 -8.24
CA GLY A 22 -21.61 4.03 -9.15
C GLY A 22 -20.86 2.70 -9.05
N LEU A 23 -19.63 2.71 -8.53
CA LEU A 23 -18.89 1.49 -8.28
C LEU A 23 -19.07 1.02 -6.83
N HIS A 24 -19.41 -0.26 -6.66
CA HIS A 24 -19.43 -0.90 -5.35
C HIS A 24 -17.99 -1.01 -4.84
N ASP A 25 -17.70 -0.54 -3.62
CA ASP A 25 -16.36 -0.62 -3.00
C ASP A 25 -15.74 -2.02 -3.09
N GLY A 26 -16.57 -3.06 -3.08
CA GLY A 26 -16.15 -4.45 -3.29
C GLY A 26 -15.42 -4.66 -4.61
N VAL A 27 -15.90 -4.07 -5.71
CA VAL A 27 -15.26 -4.22 -7.03
C VAL A 27 -13.87 -3.57 -7.05
N VAL A 28 -13.72 -2.39 -6.46
CA VAL A 28 -12.42 -1.71 -6.38
C VAL A 28 -11.44 -2.53 -5.52
N LYS A 29 -11.91 -3.10 -4.41
CA LYS A 29 -11.12 -4.00 -3.55
C LYS A 29 -10.70 -5.27 -4.29
N ASP A 30 -11.62 -5.91 -5.02
CA ASP A 30 -11.32 -7.11 -5.81
C ASP A 30 -10.25 -6.83 -6.88
N PHE A 31 -10.33 -5.67 -7.55
CA PHE A 31 -9.30 -5.25 -8.50
C PHE A 31 -7.96 -4.96 -7.83
N ALA A 32 -7.97 -4.28 -6.67
CA ALA A 32 -6.75 -4.04 -5.91
C ALA A 32 -6.08 -5.36 -5.48
N ASP A 33 -6.86 -6.35 -5.07
CA ASP A 33 -6.37 -7.67 -4.70
C ASP A 33 -5.79 -8.42 -5.92
N LEU A 34 -6.45 -8.34 -7.09
CA LEU A 34 -5.93 -8.92 -8.34
C LEU A 34 -4.63 -8.26 -8.80
N PHE A 35 -4.51 -6.95 -8.65
CA PHE A 35 -3.30 -6.19 -9.00
C PHE A 35 -2.15 -6.54 -8.06
N ALA A 36 -2.43 -6.68 -6.76
CA ALA A 36 -1.47 -7.17 -5.78
C ALA A 36 -1.05 -8.61 -6.07
N ALA A 37 -1.95 -9.49 -6.52
CA ALA A 37 -1.62 -10.86 -6.87
C ALA A 37 -0.75 -10.97 -8.14
N ASP A 38 -0.99 -10.12 -9.15
CA ASP A 38 -0.20 -10.10 -10.39
C ASP A 38 1.16 -9.42 -10.22
N ASN A 39 1.24 -8.40 -9.36
CA ASN A 39 2.45 -7.65 -9.07
C ASN A 39 2.65 -7.54 -7.55
N PRO A 40 2.97 -8.66 -6.87
CA PRO A 40 3.10 -8.67 -5.42
C PRO A 40 4.17 -7.68 -4.96
N SER A 41 3.91 -7.03 -3.82
CA SER A 41 4.93 -6.29 -3.12
C SER A 41 6.10 -7.21 -2.82
N SER A 42 7.28 -6.72 -3.11
CA SER A 42 8.52 -7.46 -3.04
C SER A 42 9.53 -6.61 -2.30
N ASP A 43 10.11 -7.21 -1.27
CA ASP A 43 11.24 -6.61 -0.54
C ASP A 43 12.50 -6.52 -1.39
N TYR A 44 12.53 -7.12 -2.58
CA TYR A 44 13.65 -6.98 -3.49
C TYR A 44 13.71 -5.59 -4.14
N CYS A 45 14.90 -5.01 -4.08
CA CYS A 45 15.28 -3.81 -4.79
C CYS A 45 15.12 -4.03 -6.30
N GLY A 46 14.30 -3.21 -6.94
CA GLY A 46 14.06 -3.31 -8.37
C GLY A 46 15.27 -3.09 -9.27
N TYR A 47 16.35 -2.52 -8.71
CA TYR A 47 17.55 -2.12 -9.43
C TYR A 47 18.67 -3.16 -9.36
N CYS A 48 18.95 -3.71 -8.18
CA CYS A 48 20.04 -4.67 -7.98
C CYS A 48 19.58 -6.07 -7.52
N GLY A 49 18.28 -6.27 -7.29
CA GLY A 49 17.69 -7.59 -6.99
C GLY A 49 17.97 -8.14 -5.60
N THR A 50 18.63 -7.37 -4.71
CA THR A 50 18.83 -7.72 -3.30
C THR A 50 17.62 -7.38 -2.46
N ASP A 51 17.42 -8.15 -1.40
CA ASP A 51 16.41 -7.94 -0.37
C ASP A 51 16.66 -6.65 0.45
N GLY A 52 15.59 -5.91 0.69
CA GLY A 52 15.61 -4.60 1.35
C GLY A 52 15.97 -4.64 2.83
N ALA A 53 16.07 -5.84 3.41
CA ALA A 53 16.56 -6.06 4.77
C ALA A 53 18.09 -5.87 4.90
N THR A 54 18.82 -5.82 3.78
CA THR A 54 20.26 -5.62 3.81
C THR A 54 20.61 -4.14 3.95
N SER A 55 21.36 -3.78 4.99
CA SER A 55 21.96 -2.45 5.20
C SER A 55 23.03 -2.08 4.15
N VAL A 56 23.20 -2.94 3.14
CA VAL A 56 24.11 -2.75 2.02
C VAL A 56 23.56 -1.67 1.10
N ALA A 57 24.41 -0.76 0.64
CA ALA A 57 24.00 0.26 -0.33
C ALA A 57 23.70 -0.38 -1.70
N CYS A 58 22.63 0.08 -2.36
CA CYS A 58 22.29 -0.35 -3.72
C CYS A 58 23.41 0.05 -4.70
N PRO A 59 24.10 -0.89 -5.36
CA PRO A 59 25.15 -0.58 -6.32
C PRO A 59 24.56 0.26 -7.47
N GLY A 60 24.97 1.53 -7.57
CA GLY A 60 24.53 2.44 -8.65
C GLY A 60 23.56 3.56 -8.23
N ARG A 61 23.14 3.65 -6.97
CA ARG A 61 22.57 4.87 -6.39
C ARG A 61 23.42 5.35 -5.21
N SER A 62 23.45 6.66 -5.00
CA SER A 62 24.33 7.30 -4.00
C SER A 62 24.16 6.64 -2.62
N LEU A 63 25.28 6.38 -1.96
CA LEU A 63 25.47 5.70 -0.66
C LEU A 63 24.62 6.23 0.50
N ALA A 64 23.91 7.35 0.33
CA ALA A 64 23.15 8.03 1.37
C ALA A 64 21.74 7.46 1.61
N LEU A 65 21.22 6.64 0.69
CA LEU A 65 19.85 6.11 0.75
C LEU A 65 19.96 4.59 0.57
N GLY A 66 20.09 3.85 1.67
CA GLY A 66 20.12 2.38 1.65
C GLY A 66 18.89 1.77 0.95
N HIS A 67 18.83 0.45 0.81
CA HIS A 67 17.69 -0.23 0.18
C HIS A 67 16.33 0.15 0.77
N SER A 68 16.28 0.67 2.00
CA SER A 68 15.09 1.21 2.67
C SER A 68 14.38 2.35 1.92
N LEU A 69 15.06 3.04 1.00
CA LEU A 69 14.47 4.09 0.14
C LEU A 69 14.37 3.67 -1.32
N VAL A 70 14.91 2.49 -1.66
CA VAL A 70 14.96 1.99 -3.03
C VAL A 70 13.72 1.13 -3.28
N GLN A 71 12.68 1.79 -3.78
CA GLN A 71 11.64 1.24 -4.65
C GLN A 71 11.43 -0.27 -4.47
N HIS A 72 10.74 -0.63 -3.39
CA HIS A 72 10.07 -1.92 -3.29
C HIS A 72 9.28 -2.13 -4.60
N LYS A 73 9.60 -3.19 -5.34
CA LYS A 73 8.84 -3.53 -6.54
C LYS A 73 7.50 -4.09 -6.13
N GLY A 74 6.46 -3.78 -6.89
CA GLY A 74 5.12 -4.32 -6.67
C GLY A 74 4.04 -3.26 -6.78
N PHE A 75 2.81 -3.72 -6.73
CA PHE A 75 1.62 -2.89 -6.65
C PHE A 75 1.34 -2.60 -5.18
N ASP A 76 1.27 -1.31 -4.83
CA ASP A 76 0.87 -0.85 -3.51
C ASP A 76 -0.65 -0.75 -3.45
N ARG A 77 -1.25 -1.78 -2.85
CA ARG A 77 -2.70 -1.91 -2.70
C ARG A 77 -3.31 -0.73 -1.95
N GLU A 78 -2.69 -0.28 -0.86
CA GLU A 78 -3.24 0.77 -0.02
C GLU A 78 -3.13 2.14 -0.70
N GLN A 79 -2.03 2.39 -1.41
CA GLN A 79 -1.91 3.58 -2.24
C GLN A 79 -2.97 3.62 -3.34
N PHE A 80 -3.25 2.48 -3.99
CA PHE A 80 -4.30 2.39 -5.00
C PHE A 80 -5.69 2.63 -4.42
N LEU A 81 -6.03 2.00 -3.29
CA LEU A 81 -7.33 2.21 -2.63
C LEU A 81 -7.50 3.67 -2.20
N SER A 82 -6.45 4.30 -1.66
CA SER A 82 -6.45 5.71 -1.34
C SER A 82 -6.68 6.59 -2.58
N ALA A 83 -6.05 6.28 -3.71
CA ALA A 83 -6.25 7.00 -4.97
C ALA A 83 -7.68 6.84 -5.52
N CYS A 84 -8.34 5.72 -5.23
CA CYS A 84 -9.74 5.47 -5.54
C CYS A 84 -10.72 6.13 -4.54
N GLY A 85 -10.22 6.85 -3.53
CA GLY A 85 -11.05 7.45 -2.46
C GLY A 85 -11.55 6.45 -1.42
N LEU A 86 -10.98 5.24 -1.39
CA LEU A 86 -11.31 4.17 -0.45
C LEU A 86 -10.22 3.98 0.61
N ALA A 87 -9.48 5.04 0.93
CA ALA A 87 -8.49 4.99 2.00
C ALA A 87 -9.15 4.35 3.24
N THR A 88 -8.57 3.26 3.74
CA THR A 88 -9.06 2.65 4.98
C THR A 88 -8.98 3.72 6.06
N GLU A 89 -10.13 4.04 6.67
CA GLU A 89 -10.13 4.89 7.85
C GLU A 89 -9.13 4.33 8.85
N PRO A 90 -8.28 5.18 9.48
CA PRO A 90 -7.22 4.69 10.34
C PRO A 90 -7.83 3.80 11.41
N THR A 91 -7.48 2.52 11.44
CA THR A 91 -8.03 1.59 12.43
C THR A 91 -7.24 1.68 13.72
N CYS A 92 -7.94 1.68 14.85
CA CYS A 92 -7.32 1.63 16.17
C CYS A 92 -6.52 0.32 16.32
N PRO A 93 -5.20 0.37 16.62
CA PRO A 93 -4.35 -0.81 16.67
C PRO A 93 -4.69 -1.77 17.82
N LEU A 94 -5.47 -1.32 18.83
CA LEU A 94 -5.87 -2.14 19.96
C LEU A 94 -7.18 -2.91 19.74
N CYS A 95 -8.05 -2.44 18.83
CA CYS A 95 -9.38 -3.05 18.65
C CYS A 95 -9.77 -3.31 17.19
N GLY A 96 -8.96 -2.87 16.23
CA GLY A 96 -9.22 -3.06 14.79
C GLY A 96 -10.38 -2.24 14.21
N ASN A 97 -11.04 -1.41 15.01
CA ASN A 97 -12.16 -0.59 14.55
C ASN A 97 -11.69 0.74 13.95
N PRO A 98 -12.43 1.30 12.97
CA PRO A 98 -12.10 2.60 12.37
C PRO A 98 -12.07 3.73 13.42
N CYS A 99 -11.13 4.64 13.25
CA CYS A 99 -10.88 5.79 14.10
C CYS A 99 -10.89 7.06 13.24
N SER A 100 -11.40 8.15 13.78
CA SER A 100 -11.41 9.45 13.10
C SER A 100 -10.01 10.09 13.04
N ASP A 101 -9.08 9.62 13.87
CA ASP A 101 -7.71 10.11 13.98
C ASP A 101 -6.70 8.96 13.82
N VAL A 102 -5.44 9.29 13.50
CA VAL A 102 -4.30 8.34 13.36
C VAL A 102 -3.87 7.79 14.73
N GLY A 103 -4.82 7.35 15.55
CA GLY A 103 -4.62 7.09 16.97
C GLY A 103 -5.48 5.95 17.51
N VAL A 104 -5.31 5.71 18.81
CA VAL A 104 -6.03 4.70 19.57
C VAL A 104 -7.31 5.33 20.11
N HIS A 105 -8.45 4.64 20.09
CA HIS A 105 -9.64 5.14 20.79
C HIS A 105 -9.31 5.34 22.27
N GLN A 106 -9.74 6.46 22.87
CA GLN A 106 -9.55 6.70 24.30
C GLN A 106 -10.07 5.52 25.14
N THR A 107 -11.21 4.94 24.75
CA THR A 107 -11.81 3.76 25.38
C THR A 107 -10.99 2.47 25.25
N CYS A 108 -10.07 2.40 24.29
CA CYS A 108 -9.13 1.28 24.15
C CYS A 108 -7.86 1.49 24.97
N VAL A 109 -7.43 2.75 25.16
CA VAL A 109 -6.33 3.11 26.07
C VAL A 109 -6.71 2.76 27.51
N ASP A 110 -7.94 3.09 27.93
CA ASP A 110 -8.42 2.88 29.30
C ASP A 110 -8.63 1.38 29.68
N LYS A 111 -8.54 0.45 28.71
CA LYS A 111 -8.67 -1.00 28.92
C LYS A 111 -7.35 -1.76 28.96
N GLY A 112 -6.22 -1.09 28.72
CA GLY A 112 -4.89 -1.70 28.65
C GLY A 112 -4.15 -1.85 29.99
N ASP A 113 -4.71 -1.34 31.08
CA ASP A 113 -4.13 -1.44 32.42
C ASP A 113 -4.64 -2.69 33.17
N TYR A 114 -4.14 -3.88 32.84
CA TYR A 114 -4.16 -5.05 33.73
C TYR A 114 -2.97 -5.98 33.49
#